data_AF-A0A6V8CHX9-F1
#
_entry.id   AF-A0A6V8CHX9-F1
#
_cell.length_a   1.000
_cell.length_b   1.000
_cell.length_c   1.000
_cell.angle_alpha   90.00
_cell.angle_beta   90.00
_cell.angle_gamma   90.00
#
_symmetry.space_group_name_H-M   'P 1'
#
loop_
_entity.id
_entity.type
_entity.pdbx_description
1 polymer ?
#
loop_
_entity_poly.entity_id
_entity_poly.type
_entity_poly.pdbx_seq_one_letter_code
_entity_poly.pdbx_strand_id
1 'polypeptide(L)'
;RIPYQMVDTPGLLDRTMDERNEIEMQAIAAISHIGSVCLFVIDATEDCGLSIEQQMNLREEVKELLGDVSMLTIISKADLIEPQPENWDAVKQEESDWDGEGEPE
;
A
#
# COMPACT_ATOMS: atom_id res chain seq x y z
N ARG A 1 -14.39 -9.90 -18.58
CA ARG A 1 -13.56 -9.62 -17.39
C ARG A 1 -12.62 -8.47 -17.78
N ILE A 2 -12.48 -7.44 -16.94
CA ILE A 2 -11.54 -6.34 -17.19
C ILE A 2 -10.18 -6.78 -16.62
N PRO A 3 -9.08 -6.71 -17.38
CA PRO A 3 -7.75 -7.03 -16.84
C PRO A 3 -7.29 -5.92 -15.89
N TYR A 4 -6.80 -6.31 -14.71
CA TYR A 4 -6.17 -5.39 -13.75
C TYR A 4 -4.66 -5.65 -13.74
N GLN A 5 -3.87 -4.59 -13.70
CA GLN A 5 -2.43 -4.67 -13.53
C GLN A 5 -2.09 -4.17 -12.12
N MET A 6 -1.32 -4.96 -11.38
CA MET A 6 -0.73 -4.57 -10.11
C MET A 6 0.76 -4.34 -10.32
N VAL A 7 1.28 -3.26 -9.75
CA VAL A 7 2.69 -2.90 -9.81
C VAL A 7 3.17 -2.73 -8.38
N ASP A 8 4.18 -3.51 -7.99
CA ASP A 8 4.87 -3.32 -6.72
C ASP A 8 5.95 -2.23 -6.86
N THR A 9 6.16 -1.45 -5.82
CA THR A 9 7.03 -0.25 -5.84
C THR A 9 8.15 -0.32 -4.80
N PRO A 10 8.95 -1.39 -4.73
CA PRO A 10 10.03 -1.52 -3.74
C PRO A 10 11.07 -0.42 -3.90
N GLY A 11 11.50 0.20 -2.80
CA GLY A 11 12.49 1.29 -2.79
C GLY A 11 11.95 2.66 -3.25
N LEU A 12 10.75 2.71 -3.83
CA LEU A 12 10.19 3.93 -4.41
C LEU A 12 9.27 4.71 -3.47
N LEU A 13 8.67 4.08 -2.46
CA LEU A 13 7.68 4.73 -1.59
C LEU A 13 7.79 4.29 -0.11
N ASP A 14 8.96 3.77 0.30
CA ASP A 14 9.23 3.14 1.61
C ASP A 14 10.05 4.00 2.59
N ARG A 15 10.48 5.19 2.17
CA ARG A 15 11.22 6.18 2.97
C ARG A 15 10.80 7.61 2.62
N THR A 16 11.09 8.56 3.51
CA THR A 16 10.68 9.97 3.38
C THR A 16 11.19 10.59 2.09
N MET A 17 10.43 11.54 1.53
CA MET A 17 10.76 12.16 0.25
C MET A 17 12.08 12.95 0.27
N ASP A 18 12.44 13.52 1.43
CA ASP A 18 13.67 14.30 1.61
C ASP A 18 14.95 13.45 1.47
N GLU A 19 14.85 12.13 1.61
CA GLU A 19 15.97 11.20 1.47
C GLU A 19 16.17 10.68 0.03
N ARG A 20 15.33 11.12 -0.91
CA ARG A 20 15.29 10.62 -2.29
C ARG A 20 16.12 11.47 -3.25
N ASN A 21 16.71 10.79 -4.23
CA ASN A 21 17.40 11.45 -5.33
C ASN A 21 16.45 11.79 -6.50
N GLU A 22 16.93 12.59 -7.45
CA GLU A 22 16.15 13.04 -8.61
C GLU A 22 15.58 11.89 -9.47
N ILE A 23 16.29 10.74 -9.56
CA ILE A 23 15.84 9.57 -10.33
C ILE A 23 14.64 8.91 -9.65
N GLU A 24 14.70 8.78 -8.33
CA GLU A 24 13.60 8.22 -7.54
C GLU A 24 12.36 9.13 -7.61
N MET A 25 12.56 10.45 -7.53
CA MET A 25 11.48 11.42 -7.70
C MET A 25 10.83 11.33 -9.09
N GLN A 26 11.63 11.13 -10.14
CA GLN A 26 11.12 10.93 -11.50
C GLN A 26 10.32 9.63 -11.63
N ALA A 27 10.75 8.55 -10.96
CA ALA A 27 10.02 7.28 -10.96
C ALA A 27 8.65 7.41 -10.28
N ILE A 28 8.57 8.16 -9.16
CA ILE A 28 7.31 8.44 -8.46
C ILE A 28 6.38 9.30 -9.33
N ALA A 29 6.91 10.35 -9.96
CA ALA A 29 6.15 11.18 -10.89
C ALA A 29 5.66 10.39 -12.12
N ALA A 30 6.40 9.37 -12.55
CA ALA A 30 5.93 8.48 -13.61
C ALA A 30 4.74 7.61 -13.13
N ILE A 31 4.76 7.14 -11.88
CA ILE A 31 3.66 6.36 -11.29
C ILE A 31 2.34 7.18 -11.27
N SER A 32 2.39 8.48 -10.98
CA SER A 32 1.19 9.33 -10.96
C SER A 32 0.48 9.43 -12.32
N HIS A 33 1.17 9.13 -13.42
CA HIS A 33 0.60 9.14 -14.77
C HIS A 33 0.10 7.76 -15.24
N ILE A 34 0.43 6.69 -14.52
CA ILE A 34 0.10 5.30 -14.90
C ILE A 34 -1.03 4.74 -14.02
N GLY A 35 -1.01 5.06 -12.72
CA GLY A 35 -1.95 4.50 -11.75
C GLY A 35 -3.34 5.11 -11.84
N SER A 36 -4.39 4.28 -11.84
CA SER A 36 -5.77 4.74 -11.60
C SER A 36 -6.11 4.76 -10.10
N VAL A 37 -5.49 3.86 -9.33
CA VAL A 37 -5.68 3.70 -7.88
C VAL A 37 -4.33 3.34 -7.25
N CYS A 38 -4.04 3.95 -6.10
CA CYS A 38 -2.90 3.61 -5.24
C CYS A 38 -3.41 2.92 -3.98
N LEU A 39 -2.86 1.76 -3.65
CA LEU A 39 -3.07 1.09 -2.37
C LEU A 39 -1.87 1.43 -1.48
N PHE A 40 -2.09 2.20 -0.41
CA PHE A 40 -1.07 2.51 0.58
C PHE A 40 -1.24 1.58 1.77
N VAL A 41 -0.25 0.71 2.01
CA VAL A 41 -0.31 -0.30 3.05
C VAL A 41 0.36 0.22 4.31
N ILE A 42 -0.38 0.20 5.43
CA ILE A 42 0.09 0.52 6.77
C ILE A 42 0.33 -0.78 7.53
N ASP A 43 1.46 -0.88 8.18
CA ASP A 43 1.77 -1.93 9.14
C ASP A 43 1.45 -1.46 10.55
N ALA A 44 0.31 -1.90 11.09
CA ALA A 44 -0.13 -1.52 12.43
C ALA A 44 0.77 -2.08 13.54
N THR A 45 1.62 -3.07 13.26
CA THR A 45 2.51 -3.68 14.26
C THR A 45 3.82 -2.91 14.43
N GLU A 46 4.13 -1.99 13.52
CA GLU A 46 5.42 -1.27 13.44
C GLU A 46 6.65 -2.20 13.22
N ASP A 47 6.46 -3.49 12.93
CA ASP A 47 7.57 -4.44 12.68
C ASP A 47 8.34 -4.10 11.39
N CYS A 48 7.76 -3.29 10.51
CA CYS A 48 8.44 -2.74 9.34
C CYS A 48 9.56 -1.75 9.70
N GLY A 49 9.71 -1.37 10.98
CA GLY A 49 10.75 -0.46 11.46
C GLY A 49 10.39 1.02 11.39
N LEU A 50 9.13 1.34 11.05
CA LEU A 50 8.58 2.69 11.04
C LEU A 50 7.42 2.81 12.02
N SER A 51 7.38 3.88 12.79
CA SER A 51 6.21 4.17 13.63
C SER A 51 4.98 4.49 12.78
N ILE A 52 3.78 4.31 13.34
CA ILE A 52 2.53 4.67 12.65
C ILE A 52 2.54 6.13 12.20
N GLU A 53 3.09 7.04 13.01
CA GLU A 53 3.21 8.44 12.64
C GLU A 53 4.09 8.64 11.40
N GLN A 54 5.24 7.96 11.33
CA GLN A 54 6.13 8.01 10.17
C GLN A 54 5.44 7.45 8.91
N GLN A 55 4.72 6.34 9.04
CA GLN A 55 3.97 5.74 7.94
C GLN A 55 2.86 6.67 7.43
N MET A 56 2.15 7.35 8.34
CA MET A 56 1.10 8.31 8.00
C MET A 56 1.64 9.57 7.33
N ASN A 57 2.79 10.10 7.79
CA ASN A 57 3.45 11.23 7.15
C ASN A 57 3.87 10.88 5.72
N LEU A 58 4.51 9.72 5.53
CA LEU A 58 4.87 9.21 4.21
C LEU A 58 3.65 9.06 3.30
N ARG A 59 2.54 8.54 3.82
CA ARG A 59 1.28 8.44 3.07
C ARG A 59 0.80 9.79 2.56
N GLU A 60 0.81 10.84 3.39
CA GLU A 60 0.39 12.18 2.96
C GLU A 60 1.35 12.75 1.90
N GLU A 61 2.67 12.57 2.06
CA GLU A 61 3.65 12.94 1.02
C GLU A 61 3.36 12.25 -0.32
N VAL A 62 3.12 10.93 -0.31
CA VAL A 62 2.76 10.18 -1.53
C VAL A 62 1.43 10.66 -2.10
N LYS A 63 0.45 10.98 -1.26
CA LYS A 63 -0.86 11.46 -1.72
C LYS A 63 -0.75 12.79 -2.44
N GLU A 64 0.05 13.72 -1.92
CA GLU A 64 0.31 15.00 -2.59
C GLU A 64 0.99 14.80 -3.95
N LEU A 65 1.95 13.88 -4.05
CA LEU A 65 2.67 13.58 -5.30
C LEU A 65 1.79 12.92 -6.37
N LEU A 66 0.88 12.05 -5.95
CA LEU A 66 0.00 11.33 -6.86
C LEU A 66 -1.20 12.18 -7.34
N GLY A 67 -1.45 13.33 -6.72
CA GLY A 67 -2.45 14.30 -7.15
C GLY A 67 -3.86 13.69 -7.19
N ASP A 68 -4.42 13.56 -8.40
CA ASP A 68 -5.81 13.11 -8.61
C ASP A 68 -5.98 11.58 -8.53
N VAL A 69 -4.89 10.81 -8.41
CA VAL A 69 -4.97 9.35 -8.26
C VAL A 69 -5.64 9.01 -6.93
N SER A 70 -6.69 8.18 -6.98
CA SER A 70 -7.40 7.75 -5.78
C SER A 70 -6.50 6.87 -4.90
N MET A 71 -6.31 7.26 -3.64
CA MET A 71 -5.51 6.51 -2.68
C MET A 71 -6.41 5.82 -1.64
N LEU A 72 -6.23 4.51 -1.48
CA LEU A 72 -6.86 3.70 -0.43
C LEU A 72 -5.82 3.31 0.61
N THR A 73 -6.10 3.62 1.88
CA THR A 73 -5.28 3.16 3.01
C THR A 73 -5.72 1.76 3.43
N ILE A 74 -4.80 0.81 3.44
CA ILE A 74 -5.04 -0.58 3.84
C ILE A 74 -4.19 -0.87 5.07
N ILE A 75 -4.77 -1.51 6.09
CA ILE A 75 -4.02 -1.98 7.25
C ILE A 75 -3.62 -3.45 7.00
N SER A 76 -2.33 -3.74 7.10
CA SER A 76 -1.79 -5.10 6.98
C SER A 76 -1.64 -5.77 8.34
N LYS A 77 -1.34 -7.08 8.33
CA LYS A 77 -1.06 -7.90 9.51
C LYS A 77 -2.15 -7.88 10.58
N ALA A 78 -3.42 -7.83 10.14
CA ALA A 78 -4.56 -7.80 11.05
C ALA A 78 -4.66 -9.05 11.95
N ASP A 79 -4.02 -10.15 11.56
CA ASP A 79 -3.86 -11.36 12.39
C ASP A 79 -3.07 -11.12 13.68
N LEU A 80 -2.22 -10.09 13.72
CA LEU A 80 -1.38 -9.74 14.86
C LEU A 80 -1.95 -8.60 15.72
N ILE A 81 -3.08 -8.00 15.32
CA ILE A 81 -3.68 -6.84 15.99
C ILE A 81 -4.70 -7.31 17.05
N GLU A 82 -4.62 -6.72 18.25
CA GLU A 82 -5.61 -6.92 19.32
C GLU A 82 -6.21 -5.58 19.81
N PRO A 83 -7.54 -5.41 19.82
CA PRO A 83 -8.55 -6.35 19.32
C PRO A 83 -8.53 -6.44 17.78
N GLN A 84 -8.97 -7.59 17.25
CA GLN A 84 -9.15 -7.78 15.82
C GLN A 84 -10.16 -6.76 15.24
N PRO A 85 -9.98 -6.34 13.98
CA PRO A 85 -10.87 -5.37 13.35
C PRO A 85 -12.28 -5.96 13.15
N GLU A 86 -13.29 -5.09 13.07
CA GLU A 86 -14.71 -5.50 13.00
C GLU A 86 -15.01 -6.44 11.81
N ASN A 87 -14.31 -6.26 10.68
CA ASN A 87 -14.50 -7.06 9.48
C ASN A 87 -13.62 -8.32 9.43
N TRP A 88 -12.92 -8.68 10.50
CA TRP A 88 -11.95 -9.78 10.51
C TRP A 88 -12.55 -11.13 10.10
N ASP A 89 -13.72 -11.48 10.62
CA ASP A 89 -14.37 -12.75 10.28
C ASP A 89 -14.78 -12.82 8.81
N ALA A 90 -15.15 -11.68 8.21
CA ALA A 90 -15.45 -11.61 6.78
C ALA A 90 -14.18 -11.81 5.95
N VAL A 91 -13.06 -11.15 6.32
CA VAL A 91 -11.77 -11.34 5.62
C VAL A 91 -11.33 -12.80 5.67
N LYS A 92 -11.41 -13.46 6.83
CA LYS A 92 -11.07 -14.88 6.98
C LYS A 92 -11.92 -15.79 6.09
N GLN A 93 -13.22 -15.51 5.99
CA GLN A 93 -14.11 -16.31 5.16
C GLN A 93 -13.73 -16.16 3.68
N GLU A 94 -13.51 -14.93 3.21
CA GLU A 94 -13.09 -14.64 1.83
C GLU A 94 -11.72 -15.29 1.51
N GLU A 95 -10.75 -15.24 2.44
CA GLU A 95 -9.46 -15.93 2.28
C GLU A 95 -9.62 -17.45 2.18
N SER A 96 -10.55 -18.05 2.95
CA SER A 96 -10.82 -19.49 2.90
C SER A 96 -11.56 -19.92 1.63
N ASP A 97 -12.37 -19.04 1.07
CA ASP A 97 -13.16 -19.29 -0.15
C ASP A 97 -12.37 -19.00 -1.44
N TRP A 98 -11.19 -18.36 -1.31
CA TRP A 98 -10.32 -18.07 -2.46
C TRP A 98 -9.77 -19.36 -3.07
N ASP A 99 -9.96 -19.49 -4.39
CA ASP A 99 -9.68 -20.70 -5.17
C ASP A 99 -8.28 -20.73 -5.81
N GLY A 100 -7.42 -19.75 -5.46
CA GLY A 100 -6.08 -19.61 -6.03
C GLY A 100 -6.06 -18.91 -7.39
N GLU A 101 -7.19 -18.40 -7.91
CA GLU A 101 -7.19 -17.64 -9.16
C GLU A 101 -6.28 -16.40 -9.05
N GLY A 102 -5.19 -16.40 -9.84
CA GLY A 102 -4.23 -15.30 -9.93
C GLY A 102 -2.86 -15.57 -9.31
N GLU A 103 -2.60 -16.76 -8.76
CA GLU A 103 -1.24 -17.14 -8.37
C GLU A 103 -0.31 -17.19 -9.59
N PRO A 104 0.91 -16.62 -9.51
CA PRO A 104 1.93 -16.83 -10.52
C PRO A 104 2.33 -18.32 -10.56
N GLU A 105 2.49 -18.88 -11.77
CA GLU A 105 3.00 -20.25 -11.99
C GLU A 105 4.41 -20.47 -11.40
#